data_AF-A0A7R9FY96-F1
#
_entry.id   AF-A0A7R9FY96-F1
#
_cell.length_a   1.000
_cell.length_b   1.000
_cell.length_c   1.000
_cell.angle_alpha   90.00
_cell.angle_beta   90.00
_cell.angle_gamma   90.00
#
_symmetry.space_group_name_H-M   'P 1'
#
loop_
_entity.id
_entity.type
_entity.pdbx_description
1 polymer ?
#
loop_
_entity_poly.entity_id
_entity_poly.type
_entity_poly.pdbx_seq_one_letter_code
_entity_poly.pdbx_strand_id
1 'polypeptide(L)'
;MNLCVIAVFLGLTQSEEKYATKYDNVDLDGILNNDRLLKGYVKCLMDDGPCTADAKELKANIPDALTNGCSKCSDKQREGTKKVIRHLYSNKQDIWRQLQDKYDPEHAYLTKVPREDKYSTKYDNVNLQEILESDRLRKSYLDCLLVDKAPCTPDAKLLKESIPDALTNSCSKCSDKQKDGTKQVIRFLYQKKPEEWKRLQARFDPQNTYYETYKDELKQL
;
A
#
# COMPACT_ATOMS: atom_id res chain seq x y z
N MET A 1 -62.49 -1.42 33.09
CA MET A 1 -62.43 -0.97 31.69
C MET A 1 -61.07 -0.29 31.51
N ASN A 2 -60.03 -1.09 31.22
CA ASN A 2 -58.64 -0.62 31.16
C ASN A 2 -58.31 -0.22 29.71
N LEU A 3 -58.02 1.07 29.50
CA LEU A 3 -57.57 1.60 28.21
C LEU A 3 -56.14 1.13 27.91
N CYS A 4 -55.96 0.44 26.78
CA CYS A 4 -54.65 0.19 26.17
C CYS A 4 -54.10 1.51 25.60
N VAL A 5 -52.97 2.00 26.11
CA VAL A 5 -52.21 3.08 25.47
C VAL A 5 -51.28 2.43 24.46
N ILE A 6 -51.65 2.50 23.18
CA ILE A 6 -50.79 2.11 22.06
C ILE A 6 -49.79 3.25 21.84
N ALA A 7 -48.55 3.06 22.30
CA ALA A 7 -47.45 3.96 21.98
C ALA A 7 -47.00 3.70 20.52
N VAL A 8 -47.40 4.58 19.61
CA VAL A 8 -46.91 4.60 18.23
C VAL A 8 -45.51 5.21 18.25
N PHE A 9 -44.48 4.36 18.18
CA PHE A 9 -43.12 4.80 17.90
C PHE A 9 -43.05 5.25 16.42
N LEU A 10 -43.12 6.55 16.19
CA LEU A 10 -42.74 7.17 14.91
C LEU A 10 -41.22 6.99 14.77
N GLY A 11 -40.81 5.99 14.00
CA GLY A 11 -39.41 5.81 13.60
C GLY A 11 -38.95 7.00 12.77
N LEU A 12 -38.15 7.88 13.36
CA LEU A 12 -37.40 8.90 12.63
C LEU A 12 -36.35 8.16 11.78
N THR A 13 -36.58 8.08 10.48
CA THR A 13 -35.57 7.59 9.53
C THR A 13 -34.49 8.68 9.41
N GLN A 14 -33.37 8.49 10.09
CA GLN A 14 -32.24 9.40 9.99
C GLN A 14 -31.57 9.15 8.64
N SER A 15 -31.83 10.01 7.65
CA SER A 15 -31.13 9.98 6.37
C SER A 15 -29.65 10.26 6.64
N GLU A 16 -28.77 9.31 6.34
CA GLU A 16 -27.33 9.53 6.41
C GLU A 16 -26.94 10.55 5.33
N GLU A 17 -26.55 11.76 5.73
CA GLU A 17 -26.00 12.76 4.81
C GLU A 17 -24.68 12.23 4.20
N LYS A 18 -24.66 11.98 2.88
CA LYS A 18 -23.48 11.57 2.12
C LYS A 18 -22.94 12.75 1.28
N TYR A 19 -21.65 12.70 0.94
CA TYR A 19 -21.07 13.67 0.00
C TYR A 19 -21.62 13.47 -1.42
N ALA A 20 -21.56 14.52 -2.24
CA ALA A 20 -22.07 14.47 -3.61
C ALA A 20 -21.29 13.44 -4.46
N THR A 21 -22.00 12.47 -5.05
CA THR A 21 -21.39 11.37 -5.83
C THR A 21 -21.24 11.67 -7.32
N LYS A 22 -21.67 12.86 -7.78
CA LYS A 22 -21.62 13.28 -9.20
C LYS A 22 -20.20 13.32 -9.79
N TYR A 23 -19.17 13.34 -8.94
CA TYR A 23 -17.77 13.35 -9.35
C TYR A 23 -17.03 12.03 -9.03
N ASP A 24 -17.74 10.97 -8.64
CA ASP A 24 -17.13 9.68 -8.29
C ASP A 24 -16.43 8.98 -9.48
N ASN A 25 -16.66 9.45 -10.71
CA ASN A 25 -16.05 8.92 -11.94
C ASN A 25 -14.99 9.85 -12.54
N VAL A 26 -14.44 10.78 -11.76
CA VAL A 26 -13.29 11.59 -12.21
C VAL A 26 -12.10 10.67 -12.53
N ASP A 27 -11.41 10.94 -13.65
CA ASP A 27 -10.25 10.17 -14.09
C ASP A 27 -9.01 10.45 -13.22
N LEU A 28 -8.91 9.72 -12.11
CA LEU A 28 -7.80 9.83 -11.17
C LEU A 28 -6.46 9.44 -11.80
N ASP A 29 -6.42 8.48 -12.74
CA ASP A 29 -5.16 8.08 -13.38
C ASP A 29 -4.66 9.16 -14.32
N GLY A 30 -5.55 9.76 -15.11
CA GLY A 30 -5.23 10.89 -15.97
C GLY A 30 -4.70 12.10 -15.18
N ILE A 31 -5.29 12.37 -14.02
CA ILE A 31 -4.83 13.48 -13.15
C ILE A 31 -3.49 13.15 -12.49
N LEU A 32 -3.35 11.97 -11.86
CA LEU A 32 -2.15 11.62 -11.09
C LEU A 32 -0.91 11.42 -11.98
N ASN A 33 -1.10 10.97 -13.23
CA ASN A 33 0.01 10.78 -14.18
C ASN A 33 0.33 12.04 -15.01
N ASN A 34 -0.40 13.15 -14.79
CA ASN A 34 -0.17 14.41 -15.49
C ASN A 34 0.17 15.54 -14.50
N ASP A 35 1.46 15.88 -14.41
CA ASP A 35 1.96 16.90 -13.47
C ASP A 35 1.26 18.25 -13.60
N ARG A 36 0.84 18.64 -14.80
CA ARG A 36 0.12 19.91 -15.01
C ARG A 36 -1.27 19.85 -14.38
N LEU A 37 -2.00 18.75 -14.59
CA LEU A 37 -3.32 18.56 -14.00
C LEU A 37 -3.23 18.44 -12.48
N LEU A 38 -2.35 17.58 -11.97
CA LEU A 38 -2.14 17.40 -10.54
C LEU A 38 -1.81 18.74 -9.84
N LYS A 39 -0.88 19.52 -10.39
CA LYS A 39 -0.54 20.85 -9.84
C LYS A 39 -1.73 21.81 -9.86
N GLY A 40 -2.63 21.69 -10.84
CA GLY A 40 -3.89 22.45 -10.87
C GLY A 40 -4.77 22.13 -9.66
N TYR A 41 -4.99 20.85 -9.35
CA TYR A 41 -5.73 20.43 -8.16
C TYR A 41 -5.04 20.89 -6.88
N VAL A 42 -3.73 20.69 -6.76
CA VAL A 42 -2.97 21.10 -5.57
C VAL A 42 -3.08 22.60 -5.33
N LYS A 43 -2.93 23.44 -6.36
CA LYS A 43 -3.12 24.89 -6.22
C LYS A 43 -4.53 25.25 -5.72
N CYS A 44 -5.57 24.63 -6.28
CA CYS A 44 -6.93 24.82 -5.77
C CYS A 44 -7.03 24.45 -4.29
N LEU A 45 -6.55 23.26 -3.90
CA LEU A 45 -6.55 22.80 -2.51
C LEU A 45 -5.74 23.72 -1.59
N MET A 46 -4.64 24.28 -2.08
CA MET A 46 -3.77 25.19 -1.32
C MET A 46 -4.27 26.64 -1.25
N ASP A 47 -5.38 27.01 -1.90
CA ASP A 47 -5.86 28.41 -2.06
C ASP A 47 -4.97 29.27 -3.00
N ASP A 48 -4.12 28.64 -3.80
CA ASP A 48 -3.13 29.30 -4.67
C ASP A 48 -3.53 29.34 -6.16
N GLY A 49 -4.80 29.05 -6.47
CA GLY A 49 -5.28 29.04 -7.83
C GLY A 49 -6.76 28.71 -8.00
N PRO A 50 -7.26 28.77 -9.25
CA PRO A 50 -8.65 28.47 -9.54
C PRO A 50 -8.97 26.99 -9.31
N CYS A 51 -10.22 26.72 -8.98
CA CYS A 51 -10.74 25.36 -8.79
C CYS A 51 -11.66 24.97 -9.95
N THR A 52 -11.50 23.75 -10.44
CA THR A 52 -12.57 23.05 -11.17
C THR A 52 -13.72 22.71 -10.21
N ALA A 53 -14.89 22.38 -10.76
CA ALA A 53 -16.08 22.16 -9.94
C ALA A 53 -15.94 20.95 -8.98
N ASP A 54 -15.23 19.92 -9.40
CA ASP A 54 -14.90 18.74 -8.60
C ASP A 54 -13.79 19.01 -7.58
N ALA A 55 -12.74 19.75 -7.95
CA ALA A 55 -11.70 20.15 -7.00
C ALA A 55 -12.25 21.06 -5.89
N LYS A 56 -13.22 21.93 -6.22
CA LYS A 56 -13.92 22.78 -5.25
C LYS A 56 -14.75 21.94 -4.27
N GLU A 57 -15.46 20.93 -4.76
CA GLU A 57 -16.21 19.98 -3.94
C GLU A 57 -15.26 19.21 -2.99
N LEU A 58 -14.18 18.65 -3.53
CA LEU A 58 -13.16 17.96 -2.76
C LEU A 58 -12.60 18.85 -1.65
N LYS A 59 -12.18 20.07 -2.01
CA LYS A 59 -11.63 21.05 -1.07
C LYS A 59 -12.57 21.34 0.10
N ALA A 60 -13.86 21.51 -0.18
CA ALA A 60 -14.86 21.82 0.83
C ALA A 60 -15.09 20.65 1.81
N ASN A 61 -14.98 19.41 1.32
CA ASN A 61 -15.30 18.21 2.08
C ASN A 61 -14.09 17.59 2.82
N ILE A 62 -12.83 17.90 2.45
CA ILE A 62 -11.64 17.34 3.11
C ILE A 62 -11.65 17.54 4.64
N PRO A 63 -11.89 18.74 5.20
CA PRO A 63 -11.83 18.93 6.66
C PRO A 63 -12.85 18.08 7.43
N ASP A 64 -14.08 18.00 6.93
CA ASP A 64 -15.13 17.16 7.51
C ASP A 64 -14.77 15.67 7.38
N ALA A 65 -14.30 15.23 6.21
CA ALA A 65 -13.90 13.85 5.97
C ALA A 65 -12.75 13.40 6.88
N LEU A 66 -11.77 14.27 7.14
CA LEU A 66 -10.67 13.98 8.09
C LEU A 66 -11.18 13.90 9.53
N THR A 67 -12.13 14.76 9.90
CA THR A 67 -12.71 14.80 11.24
C THR A 67 -13.56 13.55 11.52
N ASN A 68 -14.38 13.14 10.55
CA ASN A 68 -15.37 12.07 10.72
C ASN A 68 -14.92 10.70 10.21
N GLY A 69 -13.66 10.57 9.74
CA GLY A 69 -13.13 9.31 9.21
C GLY A 69 -13.78 8.91 7.88
N CYS A 70 -14.12 9.88 7.04
CA CYS A 70 -14.80 9.70 5.75
C CYS A 70 -16.15 8.99 5.90
N SER A 71 -16.87 9.13 7.02
CA SER A 71 -18.13 8.40 7.26
C SER A 71 -19.21 8.70 6.21
N LYS A 72 -19.17 9.90 5.64
CA LYS A 72 -20.06 10.37 4.57
C LYS A 72 -19.60 10.03 3.15
N CYS A 73 -18.42 9.42 2.99
CA CYS A 73 -17.85 9.07 1.69
C CYS A 73 -18.54 7.86 1.06
N SER A 74 -18.73 7.91 -0.26
CA SER A 74 -19.07 6.75 -1.07
C SER A 74 -17.89 5.77 -1.14
N ASP A 75 -18.14 4.53 -1.55
CA ASP A 75 -17.08 3.52 -1.72
C ASP A 75 -16.05 3.99 -2.76
N LYS A 76 -16.50 4.57 -3.87
CA LYS A 76 -15.62 5.16 -4.90
C LYS A 76 -14.76 6.29 -4.35
N GLN A 77 -15.32 7.17 -3.50
CA GLN A 77 -14.55 8.23 -2.86
C GLN A 77 -13.49 7.68 -1.90
N ARG A 78 -13.80 6.62 -1.15
CA ARG A 78 -12.84 5.95 -0.26
C ARG A 78 -11.70 5.31 -1.06
N GLU A 79 -12.02 4.57 -2.12
CA GLU A 79 -11.05 3.93 -3.00
C GLU A 79 -10.18 4.96 -3.71
N GLY A 80 -10.80 6.00 -4.28
CA GLY A 80 -10.11 7.11 -4.93
C GLY A 80 -9.18 7.85 -3.99
N THR A 81 -9.65 8.14 -2.76
CA THR A 81 -8.83 8.78 -1.72
C THR A 81 -7.61 7.93 -1.37
N LYS A 82 -7.78 6.61 -1.16
CA LYS A 82 -6.65 5.69 -0.90
C LYS A 82 -5.62 5.72 -2.03
N LYS A 83 -6.09 5.71 -3.29
CA LYS A 83 -5.23 5.77 -4.48
C LYS A 83 -4.43 7.07 -4.55
N VAL A 84 -5.10 8.21 -4.37
CA VAL A 84 -4.46 9.54 -4.39
C VAL A 84 -3.42 9.64 -3.27
N ILE A 85 -3.79 9.30 -2.03
CA ILE A 85 -2.88 9.35 -0.88
C ILE A 85 -1.65 8.48 -1.12
N ARG A 86 -1.85 7.22 -1.56
CA ARG A 86 -0.74 6.32 -1.91
C ARG A 86 0.18 6.91 -2.96
N HIS A 87 -0.38 7.48 -4.04
CA HIS A 87 0.42 8.08 -5.10
C HIS A 87 1.23 9.26 -4.58
N LEU A 88 0.61 10.17 -3.84
CA LEU A 88 1.27 11.37 -3.29
C LEU A 88 2.36 10.99 -2.28
N TYR A 89 2.06 10.09 -1.35
CA TYR A 89 3.01 9.64 -0.34
C TYR A 89 4.24 8.97 -0.95
N SER A 90 4.05 8.12 -1.97
CA SER A 90 5.15 7.36 -2.59
C SER A 90 5.93 8.14 -3.64
N ASN A 91 5.29 9.04 -4.38
CA ASN A 91 5.89 9.64 -5.59
C ASN A 91 5.99 11.18 -5.54
N LYS A 92 5.23 11.85 -4.67
CA LYS A 92 5.11 13.31 -4.61
C LYS A 92 5.18 13.81 -3.16
N GLN A 93 6.24 13.45 -2.46
CA GLN A 93 6.46 13.74 -1.03
C GLN A 93 6.36 15.23 -0.67
N ASP A 94 6.78 16.11 -1.57
CA ASP A 94 6.68 17.57 -1.44
C ASP A 94 5.23 18.05 -1.45
N ILE A 95 4.41 17.53 -2.36
CA ILE A 95 2.97 17.83 -2.45
C ILE A 95 2.25 17.23 -1.24
N TRP A 96 2.59 15.99 -0.87
CA TRP A 96 2.02 15.31 0.29
C TRP A 96 2.20 16.15 1.56
N ARG A 97 3.42 16.63 1.83
CA ARG A 97 3.71 17.46 3.01
C ARG A 97 2.91 18.76 3.01
N GLN A 98 2.85 19.47 1.88
CA GLN A 98 2.06 20.71 1.78
C GLN A 98 0.58 20.50 2.13
N LEU A 99 -0.03 19.44 1.58
CA LEU A 99 -1.43 19.14 1.84
C LEU A 99 -1.64 18.66 3.28
N GLN A 100 -0.72 17.85 3.81
CA GLN A 100 -0.75 17.41 5.20
C GLN A 100 -0.63 18.58 6.17
N ASP A 101 0.32 19.48 5.97
CA ASP A 101 0.51 20.66 6.81
C ASP A 101 -0.75 21.55 6.81
N LYS A 102 -1.46 21.61 5.68
CA LYS A 102 -2.70 22.38 5.56
C LYS A 102 -3.91 21.73 6.22
N TYR A 103 -4.10 20.43 6.02
CA TYR A 103 -5.36 19.75 6.36
C TYR A 103 -5.27 18.82 7.58
N ASP A 104 -4.09 18.32 7.91
CA ASP A 104 -3.81 17.41 9.02
C ASP A 104 -2.48 17.75 9.75
N PRO A 105 -2.31 18.99 10.26
CA PRO A 105 -1.06 19.43 10.88
C PRO A 105 -0.69 18.60 12.13
N GLU A 106 -1.70 18.07 12.84
CA GLU A 106 -1.51 17.21 14.01
C GLU A 106 -1.25 15.73 13.64
N HIS A 107 -1.25 15.39 12.35
CA HIS A 107 -1.07 14.01 11.87
C HIS A 107 -2.14 13.04 12.44
N ALA A 108 -3.33 13.55 12.75
CA ALA A 108 -4.45 12.80 13.31
C ALA A 108 -5.03 11.80 12.31
N TYR A 109 -4.94 12.06 11.01
CA TYR A 109 -5.36 11.10 9.98
C TYR A 109 -4.40 9.93 9.89
N LEU A 110 -3.08 10.18 9.87
CA LEU A 110 -2.07 9.10 9.80
C LEU A 110 -2.06 8.19 11.04
N THR A 111 -2.53 8.69 12.18
CA THR A 111 -2.65 7.91 13.41
C THR A 111 -3.93 7.09 13.48
N LYS A 112 -5.03 7.58 12.89
CA LYS A 112 -6.34 6.91 12.89
C LYS A 112 -6.57 5.98 11.71
N VAL A 113 -6.02 6.30 10.54
CA VAL A 113 -6.08 5.41 9.38
C VAL A 113 -5.06 4.29 9.61
N PRO A 114 -5.49 3.02 9.59
CA PRO A 114 -4.55 1.92 9.57
C PRO A 114 -3.63 2.14 8.39
N ARG A 115 -2.35 2.46 8.64
CA ARG A 115 -1.34 2.41 7.58
C ARG A 115 -1.49 1.03 6.98
N GLU A 116 -1.71 0.98 5.66
CA GLU A 116 -1.60 -0.31 4.99
C GLU A 116 -0.20 -0.82 5.34
N ASP A 117 -0.17 -1.89 6.14
CA ASP A 117 1.06 -2.49 6.64
C ASP A 117 1.76 -3.10 5.42
N LYS A 118 2.49 -2.28 4.67
CA LYS A 118 3.22 -2.63 3.46
C LYS A 118 4.70 -2.56 3.77
N TYR A 119 5.47 -3.45 3.14
CA TYR A 119 6.92 -3.38 3.26
C TYR A 119 7.46 -2.11 2.59
N SER A 120 8.59 -1.61 3.09
CA SER A 120 9.24 -0.42 2.53
C SER A 120 9.61 -0.65 1.06
N THR A 121 9.27 0.30 0.20
CA THR A 121 9.58 0.26 -1.23
C THR A 121 10.94 0.90 -1.57
N LYS A 122 11.71 1.30 -0.56
CA LYS A 122 12.99 2.01 -0.71
C LYS A 122 13.98 1.26 -1.61
N TYR A 123 13.94 -0.07 -1.60
CA TYR A 123 14.87 -0.94 -2.34
C TYR A 123 14.20 -1.70 -3.50
N ASP A 124 13.04 -1.25 -3.97
CA ASP A 124 12.33 -1.91 -5.08
C ASP A 124 13.07 -1.84 -6.43
N ASN A 125 14.11 -0.99 -6.53
CA ASN A 125 14.92 -0.80 -7.73
C ASN A 125 16.32 -1.45 -7.65
N VAL A 126 16.52 -2.43 -6.75
CA VAL A 126 17.78 -3.19 -6.73
C VAL A 126 17.98 -3.96 -8.04
N ASN A 127 19.24 -4.06 -8.49
CA ASN A 127 19.57 -4.78 -9.72
C ASN A 127 19.62 -6.29 -9.48
N LEU A 128 18.46 -6.96 -9.59
CA LEU A 128 18.34 -8.39 -9.37
C LEU A 128 19.20 -9.21 -10.34
N GLN A 129 19.33 -8.77 -11.59
CA GLN A 129 20.13 -9.49 -12.59
C GLN A 129 21.60 -9.56 -12.17
N GLU A 130 22.19 -8.42 -11.82
CA GLU A 130 23.58 -8.32 -11.38
C GLU A 130 23.82 -9.15 -10.10
N ILE A 131 22.90 -9.07 -9.14
CA ILE A 131 23.00 -9.83 -7.88
C ILE A 131 22.96 -11.34 -8.16
N LEU A 132 22.05 -11.81 -9.02
CA LEU A 132 21.87 -13.23 -9.29
C LEU A 132 23.01 -13.81 -10.14
N GLU A 133 23.51 -13.06 -11.12
CA GLU A 133 24.59 -13.49 -12.03
C GLU A 133 25.98 -13.44 -11.35
N SER A 134 26.19 -12.55 -10.39
CA SER A 134 27.46 -12.44 -9.65
C SER A 134 27.51 -13.40 -8.46
N ASP A 135 28.36 -14.42 -8.52
CA ASP A 135 28.57 -15.37 -7.42
C ASP A 135 28.97 -14.67 -6.10
N ARG A 136 29.79 -13.62 -6.19
CA ARG A 136 30.20 -12.83 -5.02
C ARG A 136 29.00 -12.11 -4.39
N LEU A 137 28.19 -11.42 -5.18
CA LEU A 137 27.04 -10.67 -4.66
C LEU A 137 25.98 -11.63 -4.14
N ARG A 138 25.61 -12.65 -4.91
CA ARG A 138 24.64 -13.67 -4.49
C ARG A 138 25.07 -14.34 -3.18
N LYS A 139 26.34 -14.71 -3.04
CA LYS A 139 26.87 -15.27 -1.80
C LYS A 139 26.71 -14.29 -0.62
N SER A 140 26.96 -13.00 -0.82
CA SER A 140 26.77 -11.98 0.22
C SER A 140 25.32 -11.93 0.71
N TYR A 141 24.33 -12.00 -0.19
CA TYR A 141 22.91 -12.04 0.18
C TYR A 141 22.56 -13.34 0.90
N LEU A 142 23.01 -14.49 0.38
CA LEU A 142 22.76 -15.79 0.99
C LEU A 142 23.38 -15.92 2.38
N ASP A 143 24.61 -15.44 2.57
CA ASP A 143 25.27 -15.42 3.88
C ASP A 143 24.45 -14.57 4.86
N CYS A 144 24.02 -13.37 4.45
CA CYS A 144 23.14 -12.53 5.28
C CYS A 144 21.86 -13.29 5.70
N LEU A 145 21.21 -13.99 4.77
CA LEU A 145 19.96 -14.71 5.00
C LEU A 145 20.13 -15.98 5.87
N LEU A 146 21.23 -16.72 5.67
CA LEU A 146 21.43 -18.06 6.25
C LEU A 146 22.30 -18.05 7.51
N VAL A 147 23.17 -17.05 7.68
CA VAL A 147 24.13 -16.96 8.79
C VAL A 147 23.73 -15.80 9.70
N ASP A 148 23.49 -16.09 10.98
CA ASP A 148 22.91 -15.11 11.91
C ASP A 148 23.77 -13.84 12.09
N LYS A 149 25.10 -13.99 12.09
CA LYS A 149 26.06 -12.89 12.33
C LYS A 149 26.82 -12.47 11.07
N ALA A 150 26.39 -12.88 9.88
CA ALA A 150 27.01 -12.41 8.65
C ALA A 150 26.70 -10.92 8.41
N PRO A 151 27.63 -10.18 7.78
CA PRO A 151 27.35 -8.83 7.31
C PRO A 151 26.15 -8.81 6.36
N CYS A 152 25.29 -7.79 6.51
CA CYS A 152 24.15 -7.57 5.64
C CYS A 152 24.21 -6.15 5.08
N THR A 153 23.94 -6.00 3.78
CA THR A 153 23.59 -4.69 3.22
C THR A 153 22.22 -4.25 3.76
N PRO A 154 21.90 -2.94 3.76
CA PRO A 154 20.64 -2.45 4.28
C PRO A 154 19.39 -3.07 3.63
N ASP A 155 19.44 -3.36 2.34
CA ASP A 155 18.36 -3.99 1.58
C ASP A 155 18.26 -5.50 1.87
N ALA A 156 19.38 -6.22 1.95
CA ALA A 156 19.40 -7.64 2.34
C ALA A 156 18.90 -7.84 3.78
N LYS A 157 19.20 -6.90 4.68
CA LYS A 157 18.68 -6.89 6.04
C LYS A 157 17.16 -6.73 6.06
N LEU A 158 16.62 -5.77 5.32
CA LEU A 158 15.17 -5.58 5.20
C LEU A 158 14.51 -6.85 4.63
N LEU A 159 15.11 -7.47 3.61
CA LEU A 159 14.63 -8.73 3.04
C LEU A 159 14.61 -9.84 4.11
N LYS A 160 15.72 -10.05 4.84
CA LYS A 160 15.84 -11.06 5.91
C LYS A 160 14.74 -10.92 6.95
N GLU A 161 14.45 -9.69 7.37
CA GLU A 161 13.44 -9.38 8.40
C GLU A 161 12.02 -9.57 7.86
N SER A 162 11.80 -9.34 6.56
CA SER A 162 10.46 -9.39 5.94
C SER A 162 10.04 -10.80 5.49
N ILE A 163 10.98 -11.71 5.19
CA ILE A 163 10.67 -13.04 4.64
C ILE A 163 9.71 -13.86 5.53
N PRO A 164 9.89 -13.99 6.86
CA PRO A 164 9.00 -14.82 7.69
C PRO A 164 7.54 -14.33 7.67
N ASP A 165 7.33 -13.02 7.77
CA ASP A 165 6.02 -12.40 7.68
C ASP A 165 5.44 -12.56 6.26
N ALA A 166 6.25 -12.33 5.21
CA ALA A 166 5.82 -12.45 3.82
C ALA A 166 5.38 -13.87 3.45
N LEU A 167 6.05 -14.90 3.97
CA LEU A 167 5.62 -16.28 3.80
C LEU A 167 4.28 -16.53 4.52
N THR A 168 4.16 -16.07 5.76
CA THR A 168 2.94 -16.25 6.58
C THR A 168 1.72 -15.56 5.97
N ASN A 169 1.91 -14.38 5.38
CA ASN A 169 0.83 -13.53 4.87
C ASN A 169 0.71 -13.55 3.33
N SER A 170 1.34 -14.51 2.67
CA SER A 170 1.37 -14.67 1.21
C SER A 170 1.74 -13.37 0.47
N CYS A 171 2.74 -12.65 0.98
CA CYS A 171 3.23 -11.38 0.44
C CYS A 171 2.12 -10.31 0.30
N SER A 172 1.09 -10.36 1.14
CA SER A 172 -0.02 -9.39 1.11
C SER A 172 0.46 -7.95 1.35
N LYS A 173 1.62 -7.81 2.01
CA LYS A 173 2.29 -6.53 2.30
C LYS A 173 3.26 -6.06 1.20
N CYS A 174 3.51 -6.89 0.18
CA CYS A 174 4.51 -6.61 -0.85
C CYS A 174 4.01 -5.62 -1.91
N SER A 175 4.94 -4.84 -2.47
CA SER A 175 4.72 -4.08 -3.70
C SER A 175 4.70 -5.01 -4.93
N ASP A 176 4.21 -4.52 -6.06
CA ASP A 176 4.20 -5.31 -7.30
C ASP A 176 5.63 -5.65 -7.77
N LYS A 177 6.57 -4.71 -7.63
CA LYS A 177 8.00 -4.94 -7.91
C LYS A 177 8.60 -6.03 -7.01
N GLN A 178 8.24 -6.04 -5.73
CA GLN A 178 8.71 -7.08 -4.80
C GLN A 178 8.15 -8.45 -5.17
N LYS A 179 6.90 -8.55 -5.59
CA LYS A 179 6.30 -9.81 -6.06
C LYS A 179 6.97 -10.32 -7.33
N ASP A 180 7.18 -9.46 -8.32
CA ASP A 180 7.81 -9.82 -9.59
C ASP A 180 9.28 -10.19 -9.39
N GLY A 181 10.00 -9.42 -8.58
CA GLY A 181 11.38 -9.71 -8.21
C GLY A 181 11.51 -11.04 -7.47
N THR A 182 10.59 -11.32 -6.54
CA THR A 182 10.54 -12.60 -5.82
C THR A 182 10.36 -13.77 -6.79
N LYS A 183 9.45 -13.67 -7.77
CA LYS A 183 9.27 -14.71 -8.81
C LYS A 183 10.55 -14.93 -9.61
N GLN A 184 11.25 -13.86 -9.99
CA GLN A 184 12.51 -13.95 -10.72
C GLN A 184 13.61 -14.67 -9.91
N VAL A 185 13.77 -14.28 -8.64
CA VAL A 185 14.74 -14.87 -7.72
C VAL A 185 14.44 -16.34 -7.47
N ILE A 186 13.17 -16.68 -7.18
CA ILE A 186 12.72 -18.06 -6.96
C ILE A 186 13.00 -18.91 -8.19
N ARG A 187 12.61 -18.45 -9.40
CA ARG A 187 12.88 -19.19 -10.64
C ARG A 187 14.37 -19.45 -10.82
N PHE A 188 15.20 -18.43 -10.65
CA PHE A 188 16.65 -18.56 -10.79
C PHE A 188 17.24 -19.56 -9.78
N LEU A 189 16.89 -19.45 -8.50
CA LEU A 189 17.42 -20.31 -7.45
C LEU A 189 16.93 -21.75 -7.61
N TYR A 190 15.65 -21.95 -7.91
CA TYR A 190 15.05 -23.27 -8.08
C TYR A 190 15.66 -24.02 -9.27
N GLN A 191 15.79 -23.35 -10.43
CA GLN A 191 16.28 -23.98 -11.66
C GLN A 191 17.80 -24.05 -11.75
N LYS A 192 18.51 -22.97 -11.39
CA LYS A 192 19.94 -22.81 -11.64
C LYS A 192 20.82 -23.01 -10.41
N LYS A 193 20.27 -22.89 -9.19
CA LYS A 193 21.03 -23.00 -7.93
C LYS A 193 20.28 -23.86 -6.88
N PRO A 194 19.92 -25.12 -7.20
CA PRO A 194 19.06 -25.95 -6.35
C PRO A 194 19.63 -26.19 -4.95
N GLU A 195 20.95 -26.22 -4.79
CA GLU A 195 21.59 -26.35 -3.47
C GLU A 195 21.47 -25.08 -2.62
N GLU A 196 21.47 -23.89 -3.24
CA GLU A 196 21.20 -22.62 -2.55
C GLU A 196 19.71 -22.54 -2.16
N TRP A 197 18.82 -22.97 -3.06
CA TRP A 197 17.37 -23.06 -2.80
C TRP A 197 17.06 -23.96 -1.60
N LYS A 198 17.60 -25.18 -1.56
CA LYS A 198 17.38 -26.13 -0.45
C LYS A 198 17.79 -25.55 0.91
N ARG A 199 18.89 -24.79 0.97
CA ARG A 199 19.34 -24.15 2.21
C ARG A 199 18.38 -23.07 2.67
N LEU A 200 17.88 -22.24 1.76
CA LEU A 200 16.87 -21.23 2.07
C LEU A 200 15.56 -21.87 2.54
N GLN A 201 15.10 -22.92 1.85
CA GLN A 201 13.91 -23.67 2.25
C GLN A 201 14.08 -24.27 3.65
N ALA A 202 15.21 -24.92 3.94
CA ALA A 202 15.48 -25.45 5.28
C ALA A 202 15.50 -24.37 6.37
N ARG A 203 15.86 -23.12 6.03
CA ARG A 203 15.90 -22.00 6.98
C ARG A 203 14.54 -21.35 7.21
N PHE A 204 13.77 -21.12 6.15
CA PHE A 204 12.55 -20.30 6.19
C PHE A 204 11.25 -21.10 6.07
N ASP A 205 11.32 -22.35 5.60
CA ASP A 205 10.19 -23.27 5.50
C ASP A 205 10.58 -24.70 5.92
N PRO A 206 11.07 -24.92 7.16
CA PRO A 206 11.55 -26.23 7.59
C PRO A 206 10.46 -27.31 7.62
N GLN A 207 9.18 -26.93 7.67
CA GLN A 207 8.03 -27.84 7.63
C GLN A 207 7.47 -28.04 6.22
N ASN A 208 8.06 -27.45 5.18
CA ASN A 208 7.56 -27.45 3.80
C ASN A 208 6.11 -26.92 3.66
N THR A 209 5.65 -26.10 4.59
CA THR A 209 4.27 -25.58 4.57
C THR A 209 4.04 -24.70 3.34
N TYR A 210 5.00 -23.82 3.04
CA TYR A 210 4.92 -22.92 1.90
C TYR A 210 5.28 -23.63 0.60
N TYR A 211 6.28 -24.51 0.61
CA TYR A 211 6.63 -25.34 -0.54
C TYR A 211 5.41 -26.13 -1.03
N GLU A 212 4.69 -26.81 -0.15
CA GLU A 212 3.50 -27.58 -0.54
C GLU A 212 2.39 -26.69 -1.12
N THR A 213 2.27 -25.45 -0.63
CA THR A 213 1.32 -24.46 -1.14
C THR A 213 1.65 -24.01 -2.57
N TYR A 214 2.94 -23.81 -2.88
CA TYR A 214 3.38 -23.23 -4.17
C TYR A 214 4.03 -24.23 -5.13
N LYS A 215 4.14 -25.53 -4.78
CA LYS A 215 4.87 -26.54 -5.57
C LYS A 215 4.43 -26.63 -7.03
N ASP A 216 3.14 -26.42 -7.31
CA ASP A 216 2.64 -26.53 -8.68
C ASP A 216 2.97 -25.29 -9.51
N GLU A 217 3.03 -24.11 -8.90
CA GLU A 217 3.58 -22.90 -9.53
C GLU A 217 5.09 -23.07 -9.78
N LEU A 218 5.82 -23.61 -8.80
CA LEU A 218 7.27 -23.85 -8.92
C LEU A 218 7.62 -24.82 -10.05
N LYS A 219 6.80 -25.86 -10.28
CA LYS A 219 7.00 -26.81 -11.39
C LYS A 219 6.77 -26.18 -12.77
N GLN A 220 6.05 -25.06 -12.84
CA GLN A 220 5.76 -24.35 -14.08
C GLN A 220 6.77 -23.24 -14.40
N LEU A 221 7.65 -22.90 -13.44
CA LEU A 221 8.70 -21.89 -13.63
C LEU A 221 9.79 -22.40 -14.55
#